data_AF-A0ABD1EPF4-F1
#
_entry.id   AF-A0ABD1EPF4-F1
#
_cell.length_a   1.000
_cell.length_b   1.000
_cell.length_c   1.000
_cell.angle_alpha   90.00
_cell.angle_beta   90.00
_cell.angle_gamma   90.00
#
_symmetry.space_group_name_H-M   'P 1'
#
loop_
_entity.id
_entity.type
_entity.pdbx_description
1 polymer ?
#
loop_
_entity_poly.entity_id
_entity_poly.type
_entity_poly.pdbx_seq_one_letter_code
_entity_poly.pdbx_strand_id
1 'polypeptide(L)'
;ENAIDMLAVNFEIMENATTAARMFAIRYPERHRYEKRSFIRLPHRFKTTGTISPPTYRQHRRCTEENIINGLTYIEFNPFLSIRIIGRDLELSSINFQRILKDHRLHPYHMNLNQVSLT
;
A
#
# COMPACT_ATOMS: atom_id res chain seq x y z
N GLU A 1 23.00 1.55 0.91
CA GLU A 1 24.27 2.05 0.36
C GLU A 1 24.05 2.86 -0.93
N ASN A 2 23.67 2.23 -2.05
CA ASN A 2 23.51 2.92 -3.35
C ASN A 2 22.75 4.26 -3.31
N ALA A 3 21.64 4.34 -2.58
CA ALA A 3 20.85 5.56 -2.50
C ALA A 3 21.55 6.72 -1.76
N ILE A 4 22.38 6.43 -0.76
CA ILE A 4 23.13 7.45 -0.02
C ILE A 4 24.21 8.04 -0.94
N ASP A 5 24.94 7.18 -1.64
CA ASP A 5 25.98 7.59 -2.57
C ASP A 5 25.41 8.37 -3.77
N MET A 6 24.23 7.97 -4.28
CA MET A 6 23.52 8.73 -5.30
C MET A 6 23.11 10.12 -4.81
N LEU A 7 22.71 10.25 -3.54
CA LEU A 7 22.34 11.52 -2.92
C LEU A 7 23.57 12.42 -2.75
N ALA A 8 24.70 11.86 -2.30
CA ALA A 8 25.97 12.56 -2.17
C ALA A 8 26.45 13.14 -3.50
N VAL A 9 26.50 12.31 -4.55
CA VAL A 9 26.88 12.75 -5.92
C VAL A 9 25.94 13.84 -6.44
N ASN A 10 24.66 13.80 -6.09
CA ASN A 10 23.71 14.84 -6.48
C ASN A 10 24.00 16.19 -5.82
N PHE A 11 24.33 16.18 -4.53
CA PHE A 11 24.66 17.41 -3.80
C PHE A 11 26.02 17.98 -4.21
N GLU A 12 27.01 17.13 -4.52
CA GLU A 12 28.29 17.57 -5.08
C GLU A 12 28.12 18.36 -6.38
N ILE A 13 27.14 18.00 -7.23
CA ILE A 13 26.97 18.56 -8.57
C ILE A 13 25.80 19.57 -8.60
N MET A 14 25.42 20.13 -7.45
CA MET A 14 24.36 21.13 -7.32
C MET A 14 23.04 20.71 -8.00
N GLU A 15 22.66 19.44 -7.86
CA GLU A 15 21.38 18.87 -8.32
C GLU A 15 21.20 18.79 -9.85
N ASN A 16 22.28 18.84 -10.63
CA ASN A 16 22.19 18.48 -12.06
C ASN A 16 22.12 16.95 -12.24
N ALA A 17 20.89 16.44 -12.29
CA ALA A 17 20.59 15.01 -12.38
C ALA A 17 21.23 14.28 -13.56
N THR A 18 21.47 14.95 -14.69
CA THR A 18 22.08 14.32 -15.87
C THR A 18 23.57 14.08 -15.63
N THR A 19 24.26 15.09 -15.09
CA THR A 19 25.67 15.01 -14.75
C THR A 19 25.89 14.06 -13.57
N ALA A 20 25.02 14.11 -12.57
CA ALA A 20 25.05 13.20 -11.41
C ALA A 20 24.93 11.73 -11.83
N ALA A 21 24.03 11.39 -12.76
CA ALA A 21 23.90 10.03 -13.27
C ALA A 21 25.16 9.54 -13.99
N ARG A 22 25.81 10.41 -14.76
CA ARG A 22 27.08 10.09 -15.44
C ARG A 22 28.22 9.90 -14.44
N MET A 23 28.36 10.84 -13.51
CA MET A 23 29.42 10.80 -12.49
C MET A 23 29.29 9.58 -11.58
N PHE A 24 28.06 9.23 -11.19
CA PHE A 24 27.81 8.02 -10.42
C PHE A 24 28.22 6.75 -11.18
N ALA A 25 27.88 6.65 -12.47
CA ALA A 25 28.26 5.51 -13.30
C ALA A 25 29.78 5.39 -13.52
N ILE A 26 30.49 6.53 -13.55
CA ILE A 26 31.96 6.56 -13.66
C ILE A 26 32.61 6.17 -12.31
N ARG A 27 32.08 6.68 -11.20
CA ARG A 27 32.63 6.46 -9.85
C ARG A 27 32.40 5.03 -9.34
N TYR A 28 31.28 4.41 -9.74
CA TYR A 28 30.88 3.07 -9.31
C TYR A 28 30.54 2.18 -10.51
N PRO A 29 31.54 1.79 -11.33
CA PRO A 29 31.31 1.02 -12.54
C PRO A 29 30.75 -0.39 -12.28
N GLU A 30 31.03 -0.96 -11.11
CA GLU A 30 30.54 -2.27 -10.68
C GLU A 30 29.05 -2.26 -10.25
N ARG A 31 28.45 -1.08 -10.07
CA ARG A 31 27.08 -0.95 -9.58
C ARG A 31 26.07 -0.77 -10.71
N HIS A 32 24.81 -1.02 -10.39
CA HIS A 32 23.71 -0.78 -11.31
C HIS A 32 23.68 0.68 -11.78
N ARG A 33 23.56 0.87 -13.09
CA ARG A 33 23.50 2.21 -13.69
C ARG A 33 22.07 2.77 -13.58
N TYR A 34 21.94 3.83 -12.78
CA TYR A 34 20.66 4.49 -12.57
C TYR A 34 20.39 5.59 -13.61
N GLU A 35 19.13 5.74 -14.02
CA GLU A 35 18.71 6.83 -14.89
C GLU A 35 18.64 8.18 -14.18
N LYS A 36 18.66 9.28 -14.95
CA LYS A 36 18.47 10.66 -14.46
C LYS A 36 17.23 10.82 -13.57
N ARG A 37 16.17 10.06 -13.84
CA ARG A 37 14.92 10.10 -13.06
C ARG A 37 15.13 9.71 -11.60
N SER A 38 16.02 8.76 -11.33
CA SER A 38 16.36 8.36 -9.96
C SER A 38 17.09 9.49 -9.23
N PHE A 39 17.98 10.21 -9.93
CA PHE A 39 18.67 11.39 -9.40
C PHE A 39 17.74 12.60 -9.23
N ILE A 40 16.57 12.65 -9.85
CA ILE A 40 15.56 13.69 -9.55
C ILE A 40 14.69 13.27 -8.36
N ARG A 41 14.20 12.03 -8.38
CA ARG A 41 13.23 11.53 -7.40
C ARG A 41 13.82 11.38 -6.01
N LEU A 42 15.09 10.98 -5.92
CA LEU A 42 15.72 10.67 -4.65
C LEU A 42 15.97 11.91 -3.78
N PRO A 43 16.60 13.00 -4.27
CA PRO A 43 16.74 14.23 -3.50
C PRO A 43 15.40 14.88 -3.22
N HIS A 44 14.47 14.89 -4.19
CA HIS A 44 13.12 15.41 -3.97
C HIS A 44 12.45 14.70 -2.80
N ARG A 45 12.45 13.36 -2.81
CA ARG A 45 11.88 12.57 -1.71
C ARG A 45 12.54 12.93 -0.39
N PHE A 46 13.86 12.92 -0.34
CA PHE A 46 14.62 13.25 0.87
C PHE A 46 14.24 14.63 1.43
N LYS A 47 14.17 15.65 0.57
CA LYS A 47 13.72 17.00 0.96
C LYS A 47 12.28 17.04 1.46
N THR A 48 11.37 16.26 0.85
CA THR A 48 9.94 16.30 1.19
C THR A 48 9.56 15.47 2.42
N THR A 49 10.17 14.30 2.61
CA THR A 49 9.75 13.34 3.65
C THR A 49 10.84 13.04 4.67
N GLY A 50 12.06 13.55 4.48
CA GLY A 50 13.23 13.20 5.29
C GLY A 50 13.71 11.76 5.10
N THR A 51 13.11 11.01 4.16
CA THR A 51 13.36 9.58 3.98
C THR A 51 13.92 9.27 2.60
N ILE A 52 14.87 8.34 2.55
CA ILE A 52 15.50 7.87 1.31
C ILE A 52 14.72 6.67 0.74
N SER A 53 14.09 5.89 1.61
CA SER A 53 13.30 4.71 1.27
C SER A 53 12.06 5.08 0.45
N PRO A 54 11.72 4.31 -0.60
CA PRO A 54 10.47 4.53 -1.32
C PRO A 54 9.27 4.34 -0.39
N PRO A 55 8.19 5.12 -0.60
CA PRO A 55 6.96 4.91 0.15
C PRO A 55 6.50 3.47 -0.07
N THR A 56 6.29 2.74 1.02
CA THR A 56 5.84 1.33 1.03
C THR A 56 4.40 1.16 0.54
N TYR A 57 3.77 2.23 0.09
CA TYR A 57 2.35 2.30 -0.16
C TYR A 57 1.96 1.66 -1.49
N ARG A 58 1.77 0.34 -1.45
CA ARG A 58 0.62 -0.27 -2.12
C ARG A 58 -0.63 0.23 -1.38
N GLN A 59 -1.08 1.45 -1.68
CA GLN A 59 -2.44 1.86 -1.37
C GLN A 59 -3.35 1.02 -2.27
N HIS A 60 -3.57 -0.23 -1.90
CA HIS A 60 -4.79 -0.92 -2.32
C HIS A 60 -5.91 0.02 -1.95
N ARG A 61 -6.74 0.44 -2.93
CA ARG A 61 -7.98 1.18 -2.72
C ARG A 61 -8.65 0.62 -1.46
N ARG A 62 -8.49 1.31 -0.34
CA ARG A 62 -9.03 0.86 0.93
C ARG A 62 -10.53 1.05 0.81
N CYS A 63 -11.31 0.04 1.20
CA CYS A 63 -12.70 0.32 1.52
C CYS A 63 -12.71 1.48 2.51
N THR A 64 -13.63 2.43 2.31
CA THR A 64 -13.83 3.50 3.27
C THR A 64 -14.19 2.89 4.63
N GLU A 65 -13.89 3.61 5.71
CA GLU A 65 -14.23 3.16 7.06
C GLU A 65 -15.74 2.91 7.20
N GLU A 66 -16.56 3.74 6.56
CA GLU A 66 -18.00 3.55 6.44
C GLU A 66 -18.37 2.22 5.77
N ASN A 67 -17.72 1.86 4.65
CA ASN A 67 -17.97 0.59 3.96
C ASN A 67 -17.56 -0.62 4.80
N ILE A 68 -16.53 -0.47 5.64
CA ILE A 68 -16.12 -1.50 6.60
C ILE A 68 -17.20 -1.65 7.68
N ILE A 69 -17.59 -0.55 8.33
CA ILE A 69 -18.59 -0.56 9.40
C ILE A 69 -19.91 -1.16 8.88
N ASN A 70 -20.43 -0.63 7.78
CA ASN A 70 -21.69 -1.09 7.17
C ASN A 70 -21.62 -2.56 6.76
N GLY A 71 -20.48 -3.00 6.23
CA GLY A 71 -20.29 -4.40 5.87
C GLY A 71 -20.32 -5.35 7.07
N LEU A 72 -19.66 -4.96 8.17
CA LEU A 72 -19.62 -5.73 9.40
C LEU A 72 -20.98 -5.80 10.09
N THR A 73 -21.71 -4.67 10.19
CA THR A 73 -23.07 -4.68 10.75
C THR A 73 -24.02 -5.52 9.92
N TYR A 74 -23.94 -5.44 8.60
CA TYR A 74 -24.83 -6.22 7.73
C TYR A 74 -24.70 -7.73 7.96
N ILE A 75 -23.47 -8.22 8.16
CA ILE A 75 -23.20 -9.64 8.48
C ILE A 75 -23.73 -10.02 9.87
N GLU A 76 -23.54 -9.15 10.86
CA GLU A 76 -23.99 -9.40 12.24
C GLU A 76 -25.52 -9.60 12.28
N PHE A 77 -26.27 -8.77 11.55
CA PHE A 77 -27.72 -8.90 11.47
C PHE A 77 -28.18 -10.03 10.54
N ASN A 78 -27.37 -10.40 9.54
CA ASN A 78 -27.76 -11.36 8.50
C ASN A 78 -26.64 -12.35 8.15
N PRO A 79 -26.27 -13.27 9.06
CA PRO A 79 -25.10 -14.14 8.88
C PRO A 79 -25.25 -15.17 7.76
N PHE A 80 -26.48 -15.42 7.28
CA PHE A 80 -26.78 -16.41 6.23
C PHE A 80 -26.75 -15.84 4.81
N LEU A 81 -26.60 -14.51 4.66
CA LEU A 81 -26.64 -13.89 3.34
C LEU A 81 -25.32 -14.06 2.59
N SER A 82 -25.44 -14.27 1.28
CA SER A 82 -24.28 -14.36 0.39
C SER A 82 -23.56 -13.01 0.34
N ILE A 83 -22.24 -13.03 0.42
CA ILE A 83 -21.36 -11.87 0.18
C ILE A 83 -21.75 -11.10 -1.09
N ARG A 84 -22.23 -11.78 -2.13
CA ARG A 84 -22.64 -11.14 -3.38
C ARG A 84 -23.86 -10.26 -3.21
N ILE A 85 -24.81 -10.67 -2.37
CA ILE A 85 -26.02 -9.92 -2.06
C ILE A 85 -25.63 -8.69 -1.24
N ILE A 86 -24.86 -8.89 -0.17
CA ILE A 86 -24.39 -7.80 0.70
C ILE A 86 -23.56 -6.77 -0.09
N GLY A 87 -22.67 -7.25 -0.96
CA GLY A 87 -21.87 -6.37 -1.83
C GLY A 87 -22.73 -5.57 -2.81
N ARG A 88 -23.83 -6.14 -3.32
CA ARG A 88 -24.77 -5.40 -4.19
C ARG A 88 -25.44 -4.27 -3.42
N ASP A 89 -25.89 -4.55 -2.20
CA ASP A 89 -26.61 -3.59 -1.36
C ASP A 89 -25.71 -2.45 -0.86
N LEU A 90 -24.42 -2.73 -0.65
CA LEU A 90 -23.42 -1.75 -0.22
C LEU A 90 -22.62 -1.13 -1.38
N GLU A 91 -22.99 -1.42 -2.64
CA GLU A 91 -22.25 -1.00 -3.84
C GLU A 91 -20.75 -1.37 -3.82
N LEU A 92 -20.44 -2.50 -3.17
CA LEU A 92 -19.10 -3.06 -3.03
C LEU A 92 -18.93 -4.29 -3.91
N SER A 93 -17.79 -4.36 -4.60
CA SER A 93 -17.40 -5.62 -5.25
C SER A 93 -17.24 -6.75 -4.22
N SER A 94 -17.63 -7.96 -4.60
CA SER A 94 -17.47 -9.16 -3.77
C SER A 94 -16.02 -9.38 -3.30
N ILE A 95 -15.04 -9.01 -4.12
CA ILE A 95 -13.61 -9.09 -3.80
C ILE A 95 -13.25 -8.11 -2.67
N ASN A 96 -13.77 -6.89 -2.71
CA ASN A 96 -13.54 -5.91 -1.64
C ASN A 96 -14.18 -6.37 -0.33
N PHE A 97 -15.41 -6.89 -0.40
CA PHE A 97 -16.09 -7.40 0.79
C PHE A 97 -15.37 -8.61 1.40
N GLN A 98 -14.88 -9.53 0.56
CA GLN A 98 -14.07 -10.67 1.02
C GLN A 98 -12.75 -10.23 1.68
N ARG A 99 -12.18 -9.10 1.26
CA ARG A 99 -11.01 -8.48 1.93
C ARG A 99 -11.37 -7.90 3.29
N ILE A 100 -12.47 -7.15 3.40
CA ILE A 100 -12.99 -6.64 4.69
C ILE A 100 -13.11 -7.81 5.68
N LEU A 101 -13.79 -8.86 5.26
CA LEU A 101 -13.95 -10.09 6.03
C LEU A 101 -12.62 -10.69 6.49
N LYS A 102 -11.65 -10.83 5.58
CA LYS A 102 -10.32 -11.35 5.88
C LYS A 102 -9.55 -10.46 6.86
N ASP A 103 -9.59 -9.15 6.67
CA ASP A 103 -8.87 -8.17 7.51
C ASP A 103 -9.42 -8.16 8.93
N HIS A 104 -10.74 -8.37 9.09
CA HIS A 104 -11.43 -8.47 10.38
C HIS A 104 -11.56 -9.90 10.93
N ARG A 105 -10.90 -10.89 10.28
CA ARG A 105 -10.90 -12.31 10.69
C ARG A 105 -12.30 -12.95 10.76
N LEU A 106 -13.26 -12.41 10.01
CA LEU A 106 -14.59 -12.98 9.85
C LEU A 106 -14.58 -13.85 8.60
N HIS A 107 -14.57 -15.17 8.76
CA HIS A 107 -14.68 -16.06 7.61
C HIS A 107 -16.15 -16.37 7.33
N PRO A 108 -16.58 -16.35 6.06
CA PRO A 108 -17.96 -16.70 5.64
C PRO A 108 -18.43 -18.09 6.08
N TYR A 109 -17.52 -18.94 6.52
CA TYR A 109 -17.76 -20.33 6.90
C TYR A 109 -17.54 -20.61 8.40
N HIS A 110 -17.28 -19.57 9.21
CA HIS A 110 -17.26 -19.69 10.66
C HIS A 110 -18.52 -19.07 11.25
N MET A 111 -19.66 -19.75 11.04
CA MET A 111 -20.71 -19.72 12.06
C MET A 111 -20.10 -20.36 13.31
N ASN A 112 -19.52 -19.55 14.19
CA ASN A 112 -19.43 -19.99 15.57
C ASN A 112 -20.86 -20.01 16.06
N LEU A 113 -21.40 -21.22 16.04
CA LEU A 113 -22.71 -21.62 16.48
C LEU A 113 -22.78 -21.42 18.00
N ASN A 114 -22.69 -20.18 18.45
CA ASN A 114 -23.08 -19.79 19.81
C ASN A 114 -24.61 -19.58 19.82
N GLN A 115 -25.33 -20.60 19.34
CA GLN A 115 -26.71 -20.87 19.73
C GLN A 115 -26.64 -21.99 20.76
N VAL A 116 -26.45 -21.65 22.02
CA VAL A 116 -26.96 -22.47 23.12
C VAL A 116 -27.61 -21.53 24.12
N SER A 117 -28.93 -21.44 23.96
CA SER A 117 -29.94 -21.33 25.02
C SER A 117 -29.84 -20.17 26.02
N LEU A 118 -30.72 -19.19 25.85
CA LEU A 118 -31.52 -18.66 26.96
C LEU A 118 -32.96 -18.51 26.48
N THR A 119 -33.68 -19.64 26.56
CA THR A 119 -35.11 -19.65 26.89
C THR A 119 -35.32 -19.11 28.30
#